data_AF-A0A4D6XMZ0-F1
#
_entry.id   AF-A0A4D6XMZ0-F1
#
_cell.length_a   1.000
_cell.length_b   1.000
_cell.length_c   1.000
_cell.angle_alpha   90.00
_cell.angle_beta   90.00
_cell.angle_gamma   90.00
#
_symmetry.space_group_name_H-M   'P 1'
#
loop_
_entity.id
_entity.type
_entity.pdbx_description
1 polymer ?
#
loop_
_entity_poly.entity_id
_entity_poly.type
_entity_poly.pdbx_seq_one_letter_code
_entity_poly.pdbx_strand_id
1 'polypeptide(L)'
;MFIDNIHNQNIYTKINFLDENKKNIKESDNFTQFFQNALGEINNIQNNAKKNIEKFELNPSSISLNDVMINLQKSSISIELAIQIRNKIISAYKEIMSQQI
;
A
#
# COMPACT_ATOMS: atom_id res chain seq x y z
N MET A 1 17.11 -57.65 40.50
CA MET A 1 16.94 -56.50 41.41
C MET A 1 18.11 -55.58 41.17
N PHE A 2 17.85 -54.26 41.13
CA PHE A 2 18.80 -53.14 41.11
C PHE A 2 19.16 -52.48 39.75
N ILE A 3 18.27 -51.54 39.40
CA ILE A 3 18.48 -50.16 38.94
C ILE A 3 19.07 -49.95 37.53
N ASP A 4 18.17 -49.61 36.60
CA ASP A 4 18.45 -48.86 35.39
C ASP A 4 19.05 -47.49 35.76
N ASN A 5 20.31 -47.28 35.42
CA ASN A 5 20.96 -45.97 35.52
C ASN A 5 20.59 -45.14 34.28
N ILE A 6 19.47 -44.42 34.39
CA ILE A 6 19.07 -43.39 33.42
C ILE A 6 20.08 -42.26 33.54
N HIS A 7 20.98 -42.20 32.55
CA HIS A 7 21.92 -41.12 32.36
C HIS A 7 21.17 -39.82 32.03
N ASN A 8 20.80 -39.08 33.06
CA ASN A 8 20.37 -37.69 32.97
C ASN A 8 21.62 -36.84 32.69
N GLN A 9 21.81 -36.49 31.41
CA GLN A 9 22.69 -35.39 31.03
C GLN A 9 21.90 -34.37 30.20
N ASN A 10 21.44 -33.37 30.93
CA ASN A 10 21.39 -31.95 30.56
C ASN A 10 20.37 -31.52 29.51
N ILE A 11 19.23 -31.08 30.02
CA ILE A 11 18.12 -30.37 29.37
C ILE A 11 18.55 -28.93 29.03
N TYR A 12 19.43 -28.80 28.04
CA TYR A 12 19.63 -27.55 27.33
C TYR A 12 19.71 -27.85 25.83
N THR A 13 18.58 -28.29 25.26
CA THR A 13 18.35 -28.06 23.84
C THR A 13 18.39 -26.54 23.66
N LYS A 14 19.51 -26.02 23.18
CA LYS A 14 19.63 -24.64 22.74
C LYS A 14 18.47 -24.40 21.79
N ILE A 15 17.48 -23.60 22.21
CA ILE A 15 16.47 -23.14 21.29
C ILE A 15 17.23 -22.22 20.33
N ASN A 16 17.54 -22.74 19.15
CA ASN A 16 18.11 -21.96 18.07
C ASN A 16 17.01 -20.99 17.60
N PHE A 17 16.84 -19.88 18.31
CA PHE A 17 16.06 -18.72 17.87
C PHE A 17 16.88 -17.82 16.95
N LEU A 18 17.69 -18.43 16.09
CA LEU A 18 18.53 -17.72 15.12
C LEU A 18 18.43 -18.45 13.77
N ASP A 19 17.21 -18.60 13.25
CA ASP A 19 17.04 -18.53 11.80
C ASP A 19 17.06 -17.05 11.43
N GLU A 20 18.26 -16.49 11.36
CA GLU A 20 18.56 -15.16 10.85
C GLU A 20 18.34 -15.09 9.32
N ASN A 21 17.23 -15.59 8.82
CA ASN A 21 16.62 -14.99 7.64
C ASN A 21 15.93 -13.69 8.06
N LYS A 22 16.74 -12.73 8.51
CA LYS A 22 16.45 -11.30 8.45
C LYS A 22 16.35 -10.95 6.97
N LYS A 23 15.22 -11.33 6.35
CA LYS A 23 14.70 -10.65 5.18
C LYS A 23 14.37 -9.25 5.70
N ASN A 24 15.40 -8.40 5.62
CA ASN A 24 15.36 -7.00 6.01
C ASN A 24 14.03 -6.44 5.55
N ILE A 25 13.25 -5.94 6.50
CA ILE A 25 12.02 -5.22 6.28
C ILE A 25 12.38 -4.02 5.39
N LYS A 26 12.29 -4.22 4.07
CA LYS A 26 12.09 -3.18 3.06
C LYS A 26 10.58 -2.96 2.88
N GLU A 27 9.78 -3.08 3.95
CA GLU A 27 8.33 -2.82 3.88
C GLU A 27 8.03 -1.32 3.87
N SER A 28 8.87 -0.49 4.50
CA SER A 28 8.76 0.97 4.44
C SER A 28 8.98 1.52 3.02
N ASP A 29 9.93 0.94 2.29
CA ASP A 29 10.13 1.24 0.86
C ASP A 29 8.91 0.81 0.03
N ASN A 30 8.28 -0.31 0.38
CA ASN A 30 7.15 -0.87 -0.36
C ASN A 30 5.88 -0.02 -0.22
N PHE A 31 5.54 0.46 0.99
CA PHE A 31 4.39 1.36 1.14
C PHE A 31 4.59 2.70 0.41
N THR A 32 5.79 3.29 0.52
CA THR A 32 6.11 4.55 -0.15
C THR A 32 6.08 4.41 -1.67
N GLN A 33 6.63 3.31 -2.21
CA GLN A 33 6.54 2.99 -3.64
C GLN A 33 5.09 2.74 -4.08
N PHE A 34 4.31 1.98 -3.31
CA PHE A 34 2.89 1.76 -3.59
C PHE A 34 2.11 3.08 -3.61
N PHE A 35 2.37 3.97 -2.64
CA PHE A 35 1.73 5.29 -2.58
C PHE A 35 2.14 6.17 -3.77
N GLN A 36 3.42 6.19 -4.14
CA GLN A 36 3.89 6.90 -5.34
C GLN A 36 3.24 6.34 -6.61
N ASN A 37 3.12 5.02 -6.73
CA ASN A 37 2.45 4.38 -7.85
C ASN A 37 0.97 4.76 -7.88
N ALA A 38 0.28 4.73 -6.73
CA ALA A 38 -1.12 5.14 -6.63
C ALA A 38 -1.32 6.62 -7.03
N LEU A 39 -0.41 7.52 -6.65
CA LEU A 39 -0.42 8.91 -7.12
C LEU A 39 -0.25 9.00 -8.64
N GLY A 40 0.64 8.19 -9.21
CA GLY A 40 0.80 8.06 -10.66
C GLY A 40 -0.48 7.58 -11.35
N GLU A 41 -1.15 6.59 -10.77
CA GLU A 41 -2.44 6.08 -11.26
C GLU A 41 -3.53 7.17 -11.23
N ILE A 42 -3.63 7.96 -10.16
CA ILE A 42 -4.59 9.08 -10.07
C ILE A 42 -4.32 10.10 -11.18
N ASN A 43 -3.05 10.45 -11.42
CA ASN A 43 -2.68 11.33 -12.53
C ASN A 43 -3.05 10.74 -13.89
N ASN A 44 -2.88 9.43 -14.08
CA ASN A 44 -3.31 8.74 -15.30
C ASN A 44 -4.82 8.78 -15.48
N ILE A 45 -5.60 8.52 -14.42
CA ILE A 45 -7.06 8.57 -14.44
C ILE A 45 -7.54 9.99 -14.81
N GLN A 46 -6.96 11.02 -14.18
CA GLN A 46 -7.28 12.42 -14.49
C GLN A 46 -6.96 12.78 -15.95
N ASN A 47 -5.78 12.41 -16.45
CA ASN A 47 -5.38 12.67 -17.82
C ASN A 47 -6.25 11.90 -18.83
N ASN A 48 -6.64 10.66 -18.52
CA ASN A 48 -7.54 9.88 -19.36
C ASN A 48 -8.95 10.50 -19.39
N ALA A 49 -9.48 10.94 -18.25
CA ALA A 49 -10.76 11.63 -18.21
C ALA A 49 -10.73 12.90 -19.08
N LYS A 50 -9.66 13.71 -18.98
CA LYS A 50 -9.47 14.91 -19.82
C LYS A 50 -9.40 14.57 -21.31
N LYS A 51 -8.58 13.59 -21.69
CA LYS A 51 -8.46 13.13 -23.08
C LYS A 51 -9.79 12.61 -23.64
N ASN A 52 -10.59 11.94 -22.82
CA ASN A 52 -11.88 11.41 -23.26
C ASN A 52 -12.91 12.53 -23.48
N ILE A 53 -12.86 13.60 -22.67
CA ILE A 53 -13.65 14.81 -22.90
C ILE A 53 -13.24 15.45 -24.23
N GLU A 54 -11.93 15.70 -24.43
CA GLU A 54 -11.41 16.31 -25.66
C GLU A 54 -11.75 15.48 -26.91
N LYS A 55 -11.62 14.16 -26.84
CA LYS A 55 -11.98 13.25 -27.96
C LYS A 55 -13.48 13.25 -28.24
N PHE A 56 -14.32 13.35 -27.22
CA PHE A 56 -15.76 13.46 -27.40
C PHE A 56 -16.17 14.78 -28.05
N GLU A 57 -15.54 15.89 -27.66
CA GLU A 57 -15.75 17.21 -28.29
C GLU A 57 -15.29 17.22 -29.76
N LEU A 58 -14.14 16.60 -30.06
CA LEU A 58 -13.57 16.56 -31.41
C LEU A 58 -14.27 15.56 -32.34
N ASN A 59 -14.73 14.43 -31.81
CA ASN A 59 -15.44 13.41 -32.58
C ASN A 59 -16.43 12.63 -31.70
N PRO A 60 -17.70 13.08 -31.62
CA PRO A 60 -18.75 12.47 -30.81
C PRO A 60 -19.06 11.01 -31.17
N SER A 61 -18.64 10.54 -32.35
CA SER A 61 -18.84 9.16 -32.80
C SER A 61 -17.73 8.20 -32.35
N SER A 62 -16.60 8.72 -31.86
CA SER A 62 -15.42 7.91 -31.51
C SER A 62 -15.44 7.36 -30.09
N ILE A 63 -16.15 8.03 -29.17
CA ILE A 63 -16.28 7.64 -27.76
C ILE A 63 -17.70 7.95 -27.32
N SER A 64 -18.32 7.02 -26.59
CA SER A 64 -19.67 7.25 -26.07
C SER A 64 -19.64 8.25 -24.91
N LEU A 65 -20.67 9.10 -24.81
CA LEU A 65 -20.83 10.02 -23.68
C LEU A 65 -20.82 9.29 -22.34
N ASN A 66 -21.41 8.08 -22.30
CA ASN A 66 -21.42 7.23 -21.11
C ASN A 66 -20.00 6.91 -20.61
N ASP A 67 -19.08 6.58 -21.51
CA ASP A 67 -17.69 6.29 -21.13
C ASP A 67 -16.98 7.54 -20.59
N VAL A 68 -17.23 8.71 -21.19
CA VAL A 68 -16.68 9.98 -20.68
C VAL A 68 -17.18 10.25 -19.26
N MET A 69 -18.49 10.11 -19.04
CA MET A 69 -19.10 10.33 -17.73
C MET A 69 -18.56 9.35 -16.68
N ILE A 70 -18.42 8.06 -17.02
CA ILE A 70 -17.85 7.06 -16.13
C ILE A 70 -16.39 7.40 -15.78
N ASN A 71 -15.58 7.78 -16.78
CA ASN A 71 -14.18 8.14 -16.54
C ASN A 71 -14.05 9.41 -15.68
N LEU A 72 -14.94 10.39 -15.89
CA LEU A 72 -15.00 11.59 -15.06
C LEU A 72 -15.36 11.24 -13.61
N GLN A 73 -16.40 10.42 -13.41
CA GLN A 73 -16.80 9.97 -12.08
C GLN A 73 -15.69 9.19 -11.36
N LYS A 74 -15.02 8.27 -12.07
CA LYS A 74 -13.84 7.56 -11.55
C LYS A 74 -12.76 8.53 -11.11
N SER A 75 -12.43 9.52 -11.94
CA SER A 75 -11.43 10.53 -11.60
C SER A 75 -11.80 11.31 -10.33
N SER A 76 -13.05 11.75 -10.20
CA SER A 76 -13.51 12.51 -9.03
C SER A 76 -13.41 11.67 -7.75
N ILE A 77 -13.90 10.43 -7.77
CA ILE A 77 -13.86 9.54 -6.61
C ILE A 77 -12.41 9.19 -6.24
N SER A 78 -11.55 8.92 -7.22
CA SER A 78 -10.13 8.64 -6.98
C SER A 78 -9.38 9.82 -6.35
N ILE A 79 -9.68 11.05 -6.77
CA ILE A 79 -9.09 12.26 -6.18
C ILE A 79 -9.55 12.44 -4.73
N GLU A 80 -10.84 12.24 -4.45
CA GLU A 80 -11.37 12.33 -3.09
C GLU A 80 -10.70 11.32 -2.16
N LEU A 81 -10.57 10.07 -2.61
CA LEU A 81 -9.85 9.03 -1.88
C LEU A 81 -8.38 9.43 -1.63
N ALA A 82 -7.71 10.02 -2.63
CA ALA A 82 -6.33 10.49 -2.48
C ALA A 82 -6.18 11.55 -1.37
N ILE A 83 -7.14 12.47 -1.28
CA ILE A 83 -7.18 13.50 -0.23
C ILE A 83 -7.34 12.85 1.14
N GLN A 84 -8.22 11.85 1.27
CA GLN A 84 -8.41 11.12 2.52
C GLN A 84 -7.13 10.40 2.96
N ILE A 85 -6.45 9.71 2.03
CA ILE A 85 -5.18 9.03 2.30
C ILE A 85 -4.09 10.03 2.71
N ARG A 86 -3.96 11.15 1.98
CA ARG A 86 -3.03 12.24 2.33
C ARG A 86 -3.26 12.70 3.76
N ASN A 87 -4.52 12.96 4.13
CA ASN A 87 -4.86 13.41 5.48
C ASN A 87 -4.53 12.35 6.52
N LYS A 88 -4.79 11.06 6.24
CA LYS A 88 -4.45 9.95 7.15
C LYS A 88 -2.94 9.84 7.38
N ILE A 89 -2.12 9.99 6.33
CA ILE A 89 -0.65 9.97 6.44
C ILE A 89 -0.14 11.15 7.29
N ILE A 90 -0.66 12.36 7.04
CA ILE A 90 -0.31 13.55 7.83
C ILE A 90 -0.69 13.35 9.31
N SER A 91 -1.88 12.81 9.57
CA SER A 91 -2.32 12.52 10.94
C SER A 91 -1.47 11.45 11.62
N ALA A 92 -1.11 10.37 10.92
CA ALA A 92 -0.24 9.32 11.46
C ALA A 92 1.15 9.88 11.82
N TYR A 93 1.71 10.75 10.98
CA TYR A 93 2.96 11.44 11.30
C TYR A 93 2.84 12.32 12.56
N LYS A 94 1.74 13.09 12.66
CA LYS A 94 1.47 13.92 13.85
C LYS A 94 1.29 13.07 15.12
N GLU A 95 0.63 11.92 15.01
CA GLU A 95 0.39 11.00 16.12
C GLU A 95 1.70 10.43 16.67
N ILE A 96 2.60 9.98 15.81
CA ILE A 96 3.95 9.49 16.20
C ILE A 96 4.73 10.59 16.94
N MET A 97 4.68 11.82 16.45
CA MET A 97 5.34 12.96 17.11
C MET A 97 4.73 13.29 18.47
N SER A 98 3.41 13.16 18.62
CA SER A 98 2.72 13.42 19.88
C SER A 98 2.96 12.35 20.95
N GLN A 99 3.30 11.11 20.56
CA GLN A 99 3.62 10.03 21.50
C GLN A 99 5.07 10.06 22.01
N GLN A 100 5.94 10.89 21.42
CA GLN A 100 7.36 11.00 21.79
C GLN A 100 7.66 12.15 22.77
N ILE A 101 6.64 12.91 23.17
CA ILE A 101 6.71 13.83 24.33
C ILE A 101 6.26 13.08 25.58
#